data_AF-A0A3B8YUM8-F1
#
_entry.id   AF-A0A3B8YUM8-F1
#
_cell.length_a   1.000
_cell.length_b   1.000
_cell.length_c   1.000
_cell.angle_alpha   90.00
_cell.angle_beta   90.00
_cell.angle_gamma   90.00
#
_symmetry.space_group_name_H-M   'P 1'
#
loop_
_entity.id
_entity.type
_entity.pdbx_description
1 polymer ?
#
loop_
_entity_poly.entity_id
_entity_poly.type
_entity_poly.pdbx_seq_one_letter_code
_entity_poly.pdbx_strand_id
1 'polypeptide(L)'
;CCPTSDGSGAAIVASEDFVEKNGLWDKAVEIIGMAMTTDFPSTFDEKSCIKLIGYDMTAKAAQQVYEQSGFGPEDVDVVELHDCFAANELITYEGLGLCAEGKAGEAIDEGRFTYGGKTIVNPSGGLISKGHPLGATGLAQCAELNWQLRGQADARQVDGATVALQHNLGLGGAAVVAMYKKAR
;
A
#
# COMPACT_ATOMS: atom_id res chain seq x y z
N CYS A 1 7.63 12.38 -10.73
CA CYS A 1 6.26 12.90 -10.87
C CYS A 1 5.50 11.91 -11.73
N CYS A 2 4.33 11.45 -11.32
CA CYS A 2 3.54 10.52 -12.12
C CYS A 2 2.99 11.18 -13.39
N PRO A 3 2.99 10.51 -14.56
CA PRO A 3 2.29 10.99 -15.74
C PRO A 3 0.77 10.79 -15.59
N THR A 4 -0.01 11.65 -16.25
CA THR A 4 -1.44 11.39 -16.48
C THR A 4 -1.58 10.16 -17.37
N SER A 5 -2.56 9.30 -17.09
CA SER A 5 -2.78 8.10 -17.89
C SER A 5 -4.25 7.70 -17.85
N ASP A 6 -4.69 7.01 -18.90
CA ASP A 6 -6.03 6.45 -18.99
C ASP A 6 -5.98 4.95 -18.67
N GLY A 7 -6.95 4.45 -17.91
CA GLY A 7 -6.98 3.05 -17.51
C GLY A 7 -8.16 2.71 -16.61
N SER A 8 -8.33 1.40 -16.37
CA SER A 8 -9.34 0.84 -15.48
C SER A 8 -8.75 -0.29 -14.65
N GLY A 9 -9.41 -0.61 -13.53
CA GLY A 9 -9.10 -1.76 -12.68
C GLY A 9 -10.39 -2.33 -12.11
N ALA A 10 -10.33 -3.57 -11.63
CA ALA A 10 -11.46 -4.22 -10.97
C ALA A 10 -10.96 -5.26 -9.97
N ALA A 11 -11.75 -5.49 -8.92
CA ALA A 11 -11.55 -6.57 -7.96
C ALA A 11 -12.90 -7.24 -7.69
N ILE A 12 -12.89 -8.57 -7.51
CA ILE A 12 -14.06 -9.34 -7.09
C ILE A 12 -13.86 -9.67 -5.61
N VAL A 13 -14.78 -9.20 -4.77
CA VAL A 13 -14.79 -9.51 -3.34
C VAL A 13 -15.85 -10.59 -3.09
N ALA A 14 -15.47 -11.60 -2.33
CA ALA A 14 -16.31 -12.75 -2.02
C ALA A 14 -16.23 -13.08 -0.53
N SER A 15 -17.31 -13.60 0.04
CA SER A 15 -17.30 -14.17 1.39
C SER A 15 -16.60 -15.52 1.42
N GLU A 16 -16.16 -15.96 2.61
CA GLU A 16 -15.62 -17.31 2.84
C GLU A 16 -16.57 -18.39 2.31
N ASP A 17 -17.87 -18.30 2.61
CA ASP A 17 -18.88 -19.24 2.12
C ASP A 17 -18.89 -19.36 0.59
N PHE A 18 -18.71 -18.24 -0.13
CA PHE A 18 -18.66 -18.25 -1.59
C PHE A 18 -17.37 -18.88 -2.10
N VAL A 19 -16.24 -18.59 -1.45
CA VAL A 19 -14.94 -19.18 -1.79
C VAL A 19 -14.95 -20.69 -1.60
N GLU A 20 -15.46 -21.16 -0.46
CA GLU A 20 -15.61 -22.60 -0.14
C GLU A 20 -16.55 -23.29 -1.14
N LYS A 21 -17.76 -22.74 -1.33
CA LYS A 21 -18.78 -23.32 -2.22
C LYS A 21 -18.30 -23.47 -3.67
N ASN A 22 -17.45 -22.55 -4.14
CA ASN A 22 -16.96 -22.54 -5.53
C ASN A 22 -15.52 -23.07 -5.68
N GLY A 23 -14.89 -23.56 -4.59
CA GLY A 23 -13.55 -24.12 -4.63
C GLY A 23 -12.47 -23.13 -5.06
N LEU A 24 -12.50 -21.90 -4.55
CA LEU A 24 -11.64 -20.78 -4.98
C LEU A 24 -10.48 -20.46 -4.02
N TRP A 25 -10.20 -21.32 -3.05
CA TRP A 25 -9.15 -21.11 -2.03
C TRP A 25 -7.76 -20.90 -2.64
N ASP A 26 -7.45 -21.53 -3.77
CA ASP A 26 -6.17 -21.39 -4.48
C ASP A 26 -5.89 -19.95 -4.96
N LYS A 27 -6.94 -19.16 -5.19
CA LYS A 27 -6.88 -17.77 -5.70
C LYS A 27 -7.25 -16.74 -4.66
N ALA A 28 -7.73 -17.16 -3.49
CA ALA A 28 -8.27 -16.26 -2.49
C ALA A 28 -7.13 -15.52 -1.76
N VAL A 29 -7.24 -14.19 -1.76
CA VAL A 29 -6.40 -13.29 -0.98
C VAL A 29 -7.33 -12.55 -0.04
N GLU A 30 -7.09 -12.73 1.26
CA GLU A 30 -7.88 -12.16 2.33
C GLU A 30 -7.48 -10.71 2.60
N ILE A 31 -8.48 -9.85 2.81
CA ILE A 31 -8.27 -8.51 3.36
C ILE A 31 -8.30 -8.65 4.88
N ILE A 32 -7.12 -8.70 5.50
CA ILE A 32 -6.98 -8.94 6.95
C ILE A 32 -7.08 -7.65 7.78
N GLY A 33 -7.08 -6.49 7.13
CA GLY A 33 -7.35 -5.19 7.75
C GLY A 33 -7.55 -4.12 6.68
N MET A 34 -8.46 -3.19 6.91
CA MET A 34 -8.68 -2.05 6.02
C MET A 34 -9.21 -0.86 6.82
N ALA A 35 -8.64 0.32 6.56
CA ALA A 35 -9.05 1.55 7.20
C ALA A 35 -9.07 2.70 6.20
N MET A 36 -10.03 3.60 6.40
CA MET A 36 -10.07 4.90 5.75
C MET A 36 -10.03 5.99 6.82
N THR A 37 -9.17 6.98 6.62
CA THR A 37 -9.10 8.17 7.46
C THR A 37 -9.16 9.41 6.58
N THR A 38 -9.78 10.47 7.10
CA THR A 38 -9.86 11.78 6.46
C THR A 38 -9.04 12.82 7.22
N ASP A 39 -8.99 14.04 6.70
CA ASP A 39 -8.23 15.15 7.29
C ASP A 39 -8.47 15.33 8.80
N PHE A 40 -7.39 15.69 9.50
CA PHE A 40 -7.37 16.06 10.92
C PHE A 40 -7.15 17.57 11.07
N PRO A 41 -7.39 18.16 12.26
CA PRO A 41 -7.05 19.57 12.51
C PRO A 41 -5.58 19.90 12.17
N SER A 42 -4.65 18.95 12.37
CA SER A 42 -3.23 19.11 12.04
C SER A 42 -2.97 19.36 10.55
N THR A 43 -3.86 18.94 9.65
CA THR A 43 -3.79 19.27 8.21
C THR A 43 -3.75 20.79 7.99
N PHE A 44 -4.50 21.56 8.78
CA PHE A 44 -4.72 22.99 8.55
C PHE A 44 -4.05 23.89 9.59
N ASP A 45 -3.95 23.42 10.83
CA ASP A 45 -3.53 24.27 11.95
C ASP A 45 -2.00 24.34 12.14
N GLU A 46 -1.27 23.28 11.79
CA GLU A 46 0.18 23.15 12.08
C GLU A 46 1.09 23.80 11.04
N LYS A 47 0.55 24.33 9.93
CA LYS A 47 1.31 24.97 8.84
C LYS A 47 2.43 24.10 8.26
N SER A 48 2.23 22.77 8.24
CA SER A 48 3.17 21.80 7.67
C SER A 48 2.66 21.26 6.34
N CYS A 49 3.47 21.36 5.29
CA CYS A 49 3.13 20.77 3.99
C CYS A 49 3.05 19.24 4.04
N ILE A 50 3.82 18.59 4.93
CA ILE A 50 3.79 17.12 5.12
C ILE A 50 2.44 16.69 5.69
N LYS A 51 1.91 17.44 6.66
CA LYS A 51 0.58 17.19 7.24
C LYS A 51 -0.53 17.53 6.24
N LEU A 52 -0.38 18.64 5.50
CA LEU A 52 -1.32 19.06 4.45
C LEU A 52 -1.51 17.98 3.36
N ILE A 53 -0.44 17.26 3.02
CA ILE A 53 -0.50 16.17 2.04
C ILE A 53 -0.81 14.80 2.67
N GLY A 54 -1.29 14.76 3.91
CA GLY A 54 -1.94 13.57 4.46
C GLY A 54 -1.09 12.64 5.33
N TYR A 55 0.08 13.06 5.81
CA TYR A 55 0.92 12.22 6.68
C TYR A 55 0.16 11.64 7.89
N ASP A 56 -0.63 12.45 8.60
CA ASP A 56 -1.40 11.98 9.77
C ASP A 56 -2.57 11.08 9.38
N MET A 57 -3.15 11.27 8.19
CA MET A 57 -4.14 10.35 7.65
C MET A 57 -3.49 8.98 7.41
N THR A 58 -2.37 8.95 6.68
CA THR A 58 -1.61 7.73 6.42
C THR A 58 -1.21 7.02 7.71
N ALA A 59 -0.63 7.74 8.67
CA ALA A 59 -0.21 7.16 9.94
C ALA A 59 -1.38 6.58 10.74
N LYS A 60 -2.52 7.28 10.77
CA LYS A 60 -3.69 6.79 11.50
C LYS A 60 -4.35 5.59 10.82
N ALA A 61 -4.47 5.60 9.50
CA ALA A 61 -5.01 4.46 8.75
C ALA A 61 -4.11 3.23 8.89
N ALA A 62 -2.79 3.39 8.79
CA ALA A 62 -1.83 2.31 9.00
C ALA A 62 -1.94 1.72 10.41
N GLN A 63 -1.97 2.56 11.44
CA GLN A 63 -2.18 2.11 12.83
C GLN A 63 -3.44 1.26 12.98
N GLN A 64 -4.58 1.71 12.44
CA GLN A 64 -5.84 0.97 12.52
C GLN A 64 -5.76 -0.39 11.80
N VAL A 65 -5.07 -0.46 10.66
CA VAL A 65 -4.86 -1.71 9.92
C VAL A 65 -3.96 -2.67 10.69
N TYR A 66 -2.89 -2.17 11.31
CA TYR A 66 -2.03 -2.99 12.17
C TYR A 66 -2.79 -3.55 13.38
N GLU A 67 -3.63 -2.73 14.02
CA GLU A 67 -4.50 -3.16 15.12
C GLU A 67 -5.55 -4.21 14.68
N GLN A 68 -6.17 -4.04 13.50
CA GLN A 68 -7.16 -4.98 12.97
C GLN A 68 -6.56 -6.33 12.57
N SER A 69 -5.40 -6.29 11.93
CA SER A 69 -4.76 -7.48 11.34
C SER A 69 -3.94 -8.27 12.35
N GLY A 70 -3.48 -7.63 13.43
CA GLY A 70 -2.52 -8.21 14.38
C GLY A 70 -1.08 -8.27 13.86
N PHE A 71 -0.79 -7.64 12.72
CA PHE A 71 0.53 -7.52 12.12
C PHE A 71 1.06 -6.09 12.26
N GLY A 72 2.39 -5.95 12.28
CA GLY A 72 3.08 -4.67 12.31
C GLY A 72 3.77 -4.32 10.99
N PRO A 73 4.34 -3.10 10.86
CA PRO A 73 5.13 -2.70 9.69
C PRO A 73 6.35 -3.59 9.44
N GLU A 74 6.86 -4.27 10.48
CA GLU A 74 7.97 -5.21 10.39
C GLU A 74 7.64 -6.53 9.69
N ASP A 75 6.36 -6.89 9.60
CA ASP A 75 5.86 -8.11 8.97
C ASP A 75 5.56 -7.92 7.48
N VAL A 76 5.62 -6.69 6.97
CA VAL A 76 5.24 -6.37 5.60
C VAL A 76 6.36 -6.72 4.61
N ASP A 77 6.07 -7.67 3.72
CA ASP A 77 7.00 -8.14 2.70
C ASP A 77 6.98 -7.25 1.44
N VAL A 78 5.78 -6.81 1.04
CA VAL A 78 5.57 -6.05 -0.20
C VAL A 78 4.54 -4.93 -0.01
N VAL A 79 4.82 -3.76 -0.58
CA VAL A 79 3.99 -2.56 -0.47
C VAL A 79 3.67 -2.00 -1.85
N GLU A 80 2.43 -1.60 -2.07
CA GLU A 80 2.06 -0.66 -3.13
C GLU A 80 1.52 0.62 -2.49
N LEU A 81 2.28 1.71 -2.59
CA LEU A 81 1.97 2.99 -1.97
C LEU A 81 1.72 4.10 -2.99
N HIS A 82 1.18 5.22 -2.52
CA HIS A 82 0.78 6.34 -3.38
C HIS A 82 1.95 7.30 -3.70
N ASP A 83 2.82 6.91 -4.62
CA ASP A 83 3.98 7.69 -5.10
C ASP A 83 3.61 8.69 -6.21
N CYS A 84 2.61 9.55 -6.02
CA CYS A 84 2.28 10.59 -7.03
C CYS A 84 3.50 11.50 -7.35
N PHE A 85 4.35 11.71 -6.35
CA PHE A 85 5.68 12.30 -6.46
C PHE A 85 6.65 11.52 -5.56
N ALA A 86 7.95 11.52 -5.91
CA ALA A 86 8.98 10.86 -5.09
C ALA A 86 9.03 11.40 -3.65
N ALA A 87 8.72 12.69 -3.46
CA ALA A 87 8.61 13.28 -2.14
C ALA A 87 7.50 12.63 -1.28
N ASN A 88 6.37 12.24 -1.90
CA ASN A 88 5.26 11.60 -1.17
C ASN A 88 5.62 10.17 -0.78
N GLU A 89 6.34 9.43 -1.64
CA GLU A 89 6.86 8.11 -1.31
C GLU A 89 7.80 8.17 -0.10
N LEU A 90 8.76 9.10 -0.10
CA LEU A 90 9.73 9.24 0.99
C LEU A 90 9.07 9.44 2.36
N ILE A 91 8.11 10.38 2.47
CA ILE A 91 7.42 10.63 3.75
C ILE A 91 6.45 9.50 4.12
N THR A 92 5.95 8.76 3.13
CA THR A 92 5.02 7.64 3.35
C THR A 92 5.72 6.47 4.01
N TYR A 93 7.04 6.27 3.80
CA TYR A 93 7.77 5.23 4.53
C TYR A 93 7.69 5.43 6.05
N GLU A 94 7.79 6.67 6.49
CA GLU A 94 7.70 7.06 7.90
C GLU A 94 6.24 7.00 8.37
N GLY A 95 5.30 7.53 7.57
CA GLY A 95 3.88 7.50 7.87
C GLY A 95 3.31 6.07 7.98
N LEU A 96 3.80 5.12 7.18
CA LEU A 96 3.44 3.70 7.30
C LEU A 96 4.21 2.98 8.41
N GLY A 97 5.19 3.63 9.06
CA GLY A 97 6.02 3.02 10.09
C GLY A 97 7.07 2.03 9.57
N LEU A 98 7.35 2.02 8.26
CA LEU A 98 8.37 1.15 7.66
C LEU A 98 9.78 1.55 8.10
N CYS A 99 9.97 2.81 8.48
CA CYS A 99 11.17 3.31 9.16
C CYS A 99 10.77 4.39 10.18
N ALA A 100 11.70 4.74 11.06
CA ALA A 100 11.47 5.82 12.04
C ALA A 100 11.43 7.19 11.35
N GLU A 101 10.79 8.18 11.99
CA GLU A 101 10.73 9.55 11.49
C GLU A 101 12.15 10.13 11.24
N GLY A 102 12.33 10.76 10.09
CA GLY A 102 13.62 11.28 9.62
C GLY A 102 14.62 10.23 9.15
N LYS A 103 14.24 8.94 9.08
CA LYS A 103 15.13 7.83 8.68
C LYS A 103 14.86 7.26 7.30
N ALA A 104 13.91 7.82 6.55
CA ALA A 104 13.64 7.38 5.18
C ALA A 104 14.88 7.42 4.27
N GLY A 105 15.68 8.49 4.34
CA GLY A 105 16.90 8.64 3.52
C GLY A 105 17.94 7.55 3.79
N GLU A 106 18.25 7.30 5.07
CA GLU A 106 19.18 6.23 5.48
C GLU A 106 18.68 4.85 5.01
N ALA A 107 17.39 4.58 5.19
CA ALA A 107 16.79 3.31 4.76
C ALA A 107 16.84 3.12 3.22
N ILE A 108 16.71 4.19 2.43
CA ILE A 108 16.87 4.14 0.98
C ILE A 108 18.31 3.84 0.60
N ASP A 109 19.28 4.54 1.22
CA ASP A 109 20.71 4.36 0.94
C ASP A 109 21.19 2.93 1.29
N GLU A 110 20.57 2.31 2.29
CA GLU A 110 20.77 0.90 2.65
C GLU A 110 20.09 -0.10 1.69
N GLY A 111 19.30 0.37 0.73
CA GLY A 111 18.56 -0.47 -0.20
C GLY A 111 17.38 -1.22 0.43
N ARG A 112 16.84 -0.73 1.56
CA ARG A 112 15.81 -1.43 2.33
C ARG A 112 14.50 -1.66 1.57
N PHE A 113 14.18 -0.77 0.63
CA PHE A 113 12.88 -0.71 -0.06
C PHE A 113 12.85 -1.35 -1.47
N THR A 114 13.91 -2.08 -1.85
CA THR A 114 14.03 -2.71 -3.17
C THR A 114 14.45 -4.18 -3.05
N TYR A 115 14.55 -4.89 -4.18
CA TYR A 115 14.89 -6.32 -4.22
C TYR A 115 16.22 -6.60 -3.50
N GLY A 116 16.19 -7.58 -2.58
CA GLY A 116 17.29 -7.88 -1.66
C GLY A 116 17.22 -7.11 -0.32
N GLY A 117 16.33 -6.11 -0.22
CA GLY A 117 16.00 -5.38 1.00
C GLY A 117 14.95 -6.08 1.85
N LYS A 118 14.48 -5.37 2.90
CA LYS A 118 13.52 -5.92 3.87
C LYS A 118 12.08 -5.93 3.35
N THR A 119 11.66 -4.85 2.69
CA THR A 119 10.27 -4.66 2.25
C THR A 119 10.30 -4.13 0.83
N ILE A 120 9.69 -4.82 -0.12
CA ILE A 120 9.72 -4.39 -1.53
C ILE A 120 8.62 -3.37 -1.76
N VAL A 121 9.01 -2.13 -2.08
CA VAL A 121 8.04 -1.06 -2.36
C VAL A 121 7.84 -0.91 -3.86
N ASN A 122 6.57 -0.78 -4.24
CA ASN A 122 6.12 -0.49 -5.60
C ASN A 122 6.75 -1.39 -6.66
N PRO A 123 6.72 -2.74 -6.53
CA PRO A 123 7.32 -3.64 -7.51
C PRO A 123 6.74 -3.43 -8.92
N SER A 124 5.52 -2.92 -9.03
CA SER A 124 4.90 -2.54 -10.31
C SER A 124 5.52 -1.32 -11.00
N GLY A 125 6.48 -0.64 -10.36
CA GLY A 125 7.08 0.63 -10.78
C GLY A 125 6.38 1.87 -10.25
N GLY A 126 5.31 1.69 -9.45
CA GLY A 126 4.59 2.79 -8.80
C GLY A 126 3.82 3.69 -9.78
N LEU A 127 3.11 4.69 -9.24
CA LEU A 127 2.44 5.72 -10.01
C LEU A 127 3.45 6.53 -10.85
N ILE A 128 4.70 6.68 -10.38
CA ILE A 128 5.76 7.37 -11.12
C ILE A 128 5.98 6.75 -12.49
N SER A 129 5.94 5.41 -12.61
CA SER A 129 6.16 4.70 -13.88
C SER A 129 4.87 4.31 -14.58
N LYS A 130 3.89 3.76 -13.86
CA LYS A 130 2.61 3.29 -14.42
C LYS A 130 1.73 4.44 -14.93
N GLY A 131 1.92 5.63 -14.37
CA GLY A 131 0.96 6.72 -14.47
C GLY A 131 -0.20 6.59 -13.50
N HIS A 132 -1.07 7.60 -13.51
CA HIS A 132 -2.09 7.78 -12.47
C HIS A 132 -3.50 8.02 -13.04
N PRO A 133 -4.17 6.99 -13.60
CA PRO A 133 -5.61 7.03 -13.82
C PRO A 133 -6.32 7.07 -12.45
N LEU A 134 -6.84 8.24 -12.08
CA LEU A 134 -7.26 8.55 -10.71
C LEU A 134 -8.14 7.46 -10.08
N GLY A 135 -9.24 7.09 -10.75
CA GLY A 135 -10.19 6.08 -10.23
C GLY A 135 -9.70 4.63 -10.31
N ALA A 136 -8.66 4.33 -11.10
CA ALA A 136 -8.18 2.96 -11.30
C ALA A 136 -6.96 2.62 -10.43
N THR A 137 -6.27 3.62 -9.89
CA THR A 137 -5.00 3.43 -9.18
C THR A 137 -5.13 2.50 -7.97
N GLY A 138 -6.12 2.70 -7.11
CA GLY A 138 -6.33 1.83 -5.95
C GLY A 138 -6.62 0.38 -6.35
N LEU A 139 -7.30 0.15 -7.48
CA LEU A 139 -7.58 -1.19 -7.98
C LEU A 139 -6.34 -1.82 -8.65
N ALA A 140 -5.49 -1.02 -9.30
CA ALA A 140 -4.22 -1.48 -9.85
C ALA A 140 -3.23 -1.88 -8.75
N GLN A 141 -3.17 -1.14 -7.64
CA GLN A 141 -2.39 -1.52 -6.45
C GLN A 141 -2.90 -2.86 -5.88
N CYS A 142 -4.21 -3.01 -5.69
CA CYS A 142 -4.83 -4.25 -5.22
C CYS A 142 -4.51 -5.45 -6.12
N ALA A 143 -4.53 -5.26 -7.44
CA ALA A 143 -4.20 -6.30 -8.42
C ALA A 143 -2.74 -6.76 -8.30
N GLU A 144 -1.78 -5.83 -8.23
CA GLU A 144 -0.36 -6.17 -8.07
C GLU A 144 -0.12 -6.97 -6.79
N LEU A 145 -0.64 -6.51 -5.64
CA LEU A 145 -0.47 -7.21 -4.37
C LEU A 145 -1.12 -8.60 -4.38
N ASN A 146 -2.26 -8.75 -5.06
CA ASN A 146 -2.88 -10.06 -5.28
C ASN A 146 -1.99 -10.99 -6.11
N TRP A 147 -1.38 -10.50 -7.17
CA TRP A 147 -0.45 -11.29 -7.98
C TRP A 147 0.79 -11.69 -7.19
N GLN A 148 1.35 -10.76 -6.41
CA GLN A 148 2.51 -11.01 -5.54
C GLN A 148 2.22 -12.15 -4.55
N LEU A 149 1.12 -12.07 -3.80
CA LEU A 149 0.73 -13.08 -2.81
C LEU A 149 0.32 -14.43 -3.44
N ARG A 150 -0.05 -14.44 -4.72
CA ARG A 150 -0.39 -15.66 -5.47
C ARG A 150 0.79 -16.28 -6.20
N GLY A 151 1.97 -15.65 -6.18
CA GLY A 151 3.13 -16.12 -6.95
C GLY A 151 2.96 -15.93 -8.46
N GLN A 152 2.28 -14.86 -8.88
CA GLN A 152 1.86 -14.60 -10.27
C GLN A 152 2.32 -13.22 -10.77
N ALA A 153 3.32 -12.61 -10.15
CA ALA A 153 3.81 -11.27 -10.53
C ALA A 153 4.96 -11.29 -11.58
N ASP A 154 5.13 -12.40 -12.31
CA ASP A 154 6.14 -12.59 -13.35
C ASP A 154 7.56 -12.19 -12.88
N ALA A 155 8.28 -11.40 -13.68
CA ALA A 155 9.62 -10.92 -13.38
C ALA A 155 9.69 -9.95 -12.16
N ARG A 156 8.53 -9.49 -11.66
CA ARG A 156 8.45 -8.59 -10.50
C ARG A 156 8.19 -9.36 -9.21
N GLN A 157 8.08 -10.69 -9.25
CA GLN A 157 7.76 -11.50 -8.09
C GLN A 157 8.70 -11.23 -6.92
N VAL A 158 8.11 -10.95 -5.76
CA VAL A 158 8.80 -10.89 -4.47
C VAL A 158 8.81 -12.30 -3.89
N ASP A 159 10.01 -12.86 -3.75
CA ASP A 159 10.19 -14.22 -3.26
C ASP A 159 9.68 -14.36 -1.82
N GLY A 160 8.77 -15.30 -1.61
CA GLY A 160 8.26 -15.62 -0.27
C GLY A 160 7.31 -14.57 0.32
N ALA A 161 6.78 -13.63 -0.46
CA ALA A 161 5.82 -12.64 0.05
C ALA A 161 4.57 -13.32 0.66
N THR A 162 4.29 -12.99 1.92
CA THR A 162 3.15 -13.51 2.69
C THR A 162 2.21 -12.42 3.19
N VAL A 163 2.73 -11.22 3.47
CA VAL A 163 1.95 -10.06 3.92
C VAL A 163 2.19 -8.89 2.97
N ALA A 164 1.10 -8.34 2.45
CA ALA A 164 1.13 -7.22 1.51
C ALA A 164 0.36 -6.01 2.07
N LEU A 165 0.87 -4.80 1.84
CA LEU A 165 0.25 -3.55 2.30
C LEU A 165 -0.03 -2.63 1.12
N GLN A 166 -1.25 -2.11 1.06
CA GLN A 166 -1.66 -1.09 0.12
C GLN A 166 -1.81 0.25 0.82
N HIS A 167 -1.33 1.32 0.19
CA HIS A 167 -1.60 2.69 0.58
C HIS A 167 -2.07 3.51 -0.64
N ASN A 168 -3.29 4.06 -0.55
CA ASN A 168 -3.86 4.96 -1.54
C ASN A 168 -4.34 6.25 -0.89
N LEU A 169 -4.07 7.38 -1.51
CA LEU A 169 -4.31 8.70 -0.93
C LEU A 169 -4.92 9.64 -1.98
N GLY A 170 -5.89 10.46 -1.57
CA GLY A 170 -6.41 11.58 -2.35
C GLY A 170 -6.55 12.82 -1.49
N LEU A 171 -6.09 13.97 -2.00
CA LEU A 171 -6.11 15.24 -1.26
C LEU A 171 -7.51 15.87 -1.16
N GLY A 172 -7.67 16.72 -0.13
CA GLY A 172 -8.93 17.31 0.32
C GLY A 172 -9.79 16.34 1.13
N GLY A 173 -9.22 15.21 1.53
CA GLY A 173 -9.79 13.92 1.18
C GLY A 173 -9.45 12.81 2.16
N ALA A 174 -8.98 11.69 1.62
CA ALA A 174 -8.97 10.40 2.29
C ALA A 174 -7.70 9.59 1.98
N ALA A 175 -7.17 8.95 3.01
CA ALA A 175 -6.20 7.88 2.90
C ALA A 175 -6.88 6.54 3.17
N VAL A 176 -6.64 5.55 2.31
CA VAL A 176 -7.03 4.16 2.51
C VAL A 176 -5.78 3.31 2.63
N VAL A 177 -5.69 2.55 3.72
CA VAL A 177 -4.68 1.52 3.90
C VAL A 177 -5.40 0.18 3.99
N ALA A 178 -4.84 -0.84 3.35
CA ALA A 178 -5.36 -2.20 3.41
C ALA A 178 -4.22 -3.20 3.49
N MET A 179 -4.39 -4.27 4.25
CA MET A 179 -3.42 -5.34 4.39
C MET A 179 -4.01 -6.66 3.90
N TYR A 180 -3.17 -7.44 3.22
CA TYR A 180 -3.58 -8.65 2.53
C TYR A 180 -2.67 -9.83 2.89
N LYS A 181 -3.26 -11.03 2.88
CA LYS A 181 -2.56 -12.30 3.01
C LYS A 181 -3.25 -13.36 2.17
N LYS A 182 -2.53 -14.39 1.74
CA LYS A 182 -3.15 -15.54 1.06
C LYS A 182 -4.14 -16.24 2.00
N ALA A 183 -5.36 -16.49 1.52
CA ALA A 183 -6.40 -17.15 2.30
C ALA A 183 -6.18 -18.68 2.25
N ARG A 184 -5.55 -19.21 3.30
CA ARG A 184 -5.07 -20.61 3.46
C ARG A 184 -3.85 -21.01 2.62
#